data_AF-A0A271KAY2-F1
#
_entry.id   AF-A0A271KAY2-F1
#
_cell.length_a   1.000
_cell.length_b   1.000
_cell.length_c   1.000
_cell.angle_alpha   90.00
_cell.angle_beta   90.00
_cell.angle_gamma   90.00
#
_symmetry.space_group_name_H-M   'P 1'
#
loop_
_entity.id
_entity.type
_entity.pdbx_description
1 polymer ?
#
loop_
_entity_poly.entity_id
_entity_poly.type
_entity_poly.pdbx_seq_one_letter_code
_entity_poly.pdbx_strand_id
1 'polypeptide(L)'
;MIAAGAFTNLLQRGFSPKMLGGHEGEPVGEWLKITADQTGLFVIGRVDAPAAIARIEAGCLGLSLGRKVGLREVIDGGNSLCAEILAVPEILNGTAEPGVSASRPRSTRPRRPAGGP
;
A
#
# COMPACT_ATOMS: atom_id res chain seq x y z
N MET A 1 8.49 12.61 -8.24
CA MET A 1 8.63 12.70 -6.77
C MET A 1 7.38 13.38 -6.18
N ILE A 2 7.10 13.27 -4.88
CA ILE A 2 6.05 14.05 -4.19
C ILE A 2 6.75 15.00 -3.23
N ALA A 3 6.36 16.28 -3.22
CA ALA A 3 6.95 17.27 -2.32
C ALA A 3 6.48 17.08 -0.88
N ALA A 4 7.32 17.52 0.06
CA ALA A 4 6.93 17.63 1.46
C ALA A 4 5.69 18.54 1.57
N GLY A 5 4.69 18.13 2.34
CA GLY A 5 3.44 18.89 2.48
C GLY A 5 2.50 18.87 1.26
N ALA A 6 2.80 18.12 0.20
CA ALA A 6 1.94 18.07 -1.00
C ALA A 6 0.50 17.56 -0.73
N PHE A 7 0.28 16.86 0.40
CA PHE A 7 -1.03 16.38 0.81
C PHE A 7 -1.80 17.34 1.73
N THR A 8 -1.20 18.46 2.14
CA THR A 8 -1.77 19.37 3.15
C THR A 8 -3.15 19.88 2.72
N ASN A 9 -3.26 20.42 1.51
CA ASN A 9 -4.52 20.95 0.99
C ASN A 9 -5.56 19.85 0.78
N LEU A 10 -5.13 18.66 0.35
CA LEU A 10 -6.03 17.50 0.19
C LEU A 10 -6.68 17.11 1.52
N LEU A 11 -5.89 17.09 2.61
CA LEU A 11 -6.39 16.80 3.95
C LEU A 11 -7.33 17.89 4.47
N GLN A 12 -6.98 19.17 4.27
CA GLN A 12 -7.83 20.29 4.70
C GLN A 12 -9.20 20.30 4.02
N ARG A 13 -9.27 19.86 2.77
CA ARG A 13 -10.54 19.72 2.03
C ARG A 13 -11.36 18.51 2.47
N GLY A 14 -10.76 17.59 3.22
CA GLY A 14 -11.32 16.28 3.51
C GLY A 14 -11.24 15.37 2.28
N PHE A 15 -10.65 14.19 2.44
CA PHE A 15 -10.70 13.16 1.41
C PHE A 15 -10.81 11.78 2.05
N SER A 16 -11.55 10.90 1.38
CA SER A 16 -11.82 9.53 1.82
C SER A 16 -11.50 8.56 0.68
N PRO A 17 -10.24 8.12 0.55
CA PRO A 17 -9.86 7.17 -0.49
C PRO A 17 -10.48 5.80 -0.19
N LYS A 18 -10.66 4.96 -1.21
CA LYS A 18 -11.03 3.56 -1.01
C LYS A 18 -9.81 2.77 -0.49
N MET A 19 -10.04 1.80 0.41
CA MET A 19 -9.04 0.80 0.77
C MET A 19 -9.21 -0.42 -0.13
N LEU A 20 -8.29 -0.64 -1.07
CA LEU A 20 -8.40 -1.74 -2.04
C LEU A 20 -7.31 -2.80 -1.83
N GLY A 21 -7.60 -4.06 -2.18
CA GLY A 21 -6.62 -5.16 -2.11
C GLY A 21 -5.60 -5.21 -3.27
N GLY A 22 -5.74 -4.31 -4.24
CA GLY A 22 -4.93 -4.19 -5.45
C GLY A 22 -5.44 -3.04 -6.32
N HIS A 23 -4.67 -2.67 -7.37
CA HIS A 23 -5.08 -1.64 -8.32
C HIS A 23 -6.42 -1.99 -8.95
N GLU A 24 -7.39 -1.07 -8.89
CA GLU A 24 -8.76 -1.27 -9.39
C GLU A 24 -9.44 -2.52 -8.80
N GLY A 25 -8.97 -2.98 -7.63
CA GLY A 25 -9.46 -4.19 -6.97
C GLY A 25 -10.67 -3.93 -6.07
N GLU A 26 -11.12 -5.00 -5.41
CA GLU A 26 -12.24 -4.92 -4.49
C GLU A 26 -11.90 -4.12 -3.21
N PRO A 27 -12.88 -3.41 -2.63
CA PRO A 27 -12.74 -2.83 -1.30
C PRO A 27 -12.47 -3.91 -0.24
N VAL A 28 -11.49 -3.66 0.62
CA VAL A 28 -11.07 -4.62 1.65
C VAL A 28 -11.24 -4.13 3.08
N GLY A 29 -11.74 -2.90 3.25
CA GLY A 29 -11.94 -2.26 4.54
C GLY A 29 -12.14 -0.76 4.42
N GLU A 30 -11.88 -0.04 5.51
CA GLU A 30 -12.08 1.40 5.61
C GLU A 30 -10.91 2.11 6.30
N TRP A 31 -10.64 3.34 5.88
CA TRP A 31 -9.68 4.22 6.56
C TRP A 31 -10.39 4.99 7.68
N LEU A 32 -9.85 4.89 8.89
CA LEU A 32 -10.39 5.51 10.10
C LEU A 32 -9.72 6.86 10.40
N LYS A 33 -8.43 6.99 10.05
CA LYS A 33 -7.67 8.22 10.25
C LYS A 33 -6.67 8.40 9.12
N ILE A 34 -6.57 9.62 8.62
CA ILE A 34 -5.59 10.01 7.61
C ILE A 34 -4.96 11.32 8.07
N THR A 35 -3.63 11.35 8.13
CA THR A 35 -2.83 12.52 8.47
C THR A 35 -1.65 12.63 7.50
N ALA A 36 -1.02 13.80 7.42
CA ALA A 36 0.22 13.96 6.67
C ALA A 36 1.21 14.79 7.48
N ASP A 37 2.48 14.59 7.18
CA ASP A 37 3.58 15.45 7.61
C ASP A 37 4.52 15.76 6.42
N GLN A 38 5.76 16.13 6.73
CA GLN A 38 6.78 16.44 5.73
C GLN A 38 7.30 15.20 4.98
N THR A 39 7.09 14.00 5.52
CA THR A 39 7.52 12.72 4.94
C THR A 39 6.45 12.09 4.05
N GLY A 40 5.17 12.26 4.37
CA GLY A 40 4.09 11.75 3.52
C GLY A 40 2.76 11.58 4.22
N LEU A 41 1.95 10.64 3.70
CA LEU A 41 0.66 10.26 4.28
C LEU A 41 0.84 9.15 5.32
N PHE A 42 0.15 9.31 6.44
CA PHE A 42 -0.04 8.30 7.46
C PHE A 42 -1.52 7.93 7.52
N VAL A 43 -1.81 6.64 7.47
CA VAL A 43 -3.17 6.13 7.47
C VAL A 43 -3.34 5.08 8.55
N ILE A 44 -4.50 5.07 9.18
CA ILE A 44 -4.97 4.02 10.08
C ILE A 44 -6.30 3.53 9.51
N GLY A 45 -6.46 2.22 9.38
CA GLY A 45 -7.66 1.61 8.83
C GLY A 45 -8.04 0.31 9.52
N ARG A 46 -9.29 -0.11 9.32
CA ARG A 46 -9.77 -1.45 9.67
C ARG A 46 -9.89 -2.27 8.40
N VAL A 47 -9.36 -3.48 8.43
CA VAL A 47 -9.44 -4.43 7.31
C VAL A 47 -10.49 -5.47 7.66
N ASP A 48 -11.47 -5.64 6.78
CA ASP A 48 -12.61 -6.52 7.01
C ASP A 48 -12.55 -7.78 6.11
N ALA A 49 -11.85 -7.70 4.97
CA ALA A 49 -11.77 -8.81 4.02
C ALA A 49 -10.78 -9.92 4.47
N PRO A 50 -11.22 -11.18 4.62
CA PRO A 50 -10.36 -12.28 5.10
C PRO A 50 -9.11 -12.50 4.25
N ALA A 51 -9.21 -12.38 2.93
CA ALA A 51 -8.07 -12.54 2.02
C ALA A 51 -7.02 -11.43 2.20
N ALA A 52 -7.43 -10.21 2.55
CA ALA A 52 -6.51 -9.11 2.83
C ALA A 52 -5.84 -9.28 4.19
N ILE A 53 -6.59 -9.71 5.21
CA ILE A 53 -6.05 -10.05 6.54
C ILE A 53 -4.98 -11.14 6.40
N ALA A 54 -5.28 -12.24 5.69
CA ALA A 54 -4.32 -13.33 5.49
C ALA A 54 -3.03 -12.87 4.80
N ARG A 55 -3.11 -11.90 3.87
CA ARG A 55 -1.92 -11.31 3.21
C ARG A 55 -1.09 -10.47 4.18
N ILE A 56 -1.73 -9.66 5.02
CA ILE A 56 -1.06 -8.88 6.07
C ILE A 56 -0.37 -9.80 7.06
N GLU A 57 -1.06 -10.83 7.54
CA GLU A 57 -0.51 -11.83 8.45
C GLU A 57 0.66 -12.62 7.83
N ALA A 58 0.64 -12.81 6.50
CA ALA A 58 1.74 -13.37 5.74
C ALA A 58 2.91 -12.40 5.50
N GLY A 59 2.85 -11.17 6.02
CA GLY A 59 3.92 -10.16 5.96
C GLY A 59 3.83 -9.21 4.77
N CYS A 60 2.72 -9.20 4.03
CA CYS A 60 2.49 -8.17 3.01
C CYS A 60 2.00 -6.89 3.71
N LEU A 61 2.93 -6.02 4.08
CA LEU A 61 2.65 -4.81 4.88
C LEU A 61 2.74 -3.51 4.08
N GLY A 62 3.06 -3.58 2.79
CA GLY A 62 3.24 -2.40 1.96
C GLY A 62 1.93 -1.67 1.67
N LEU A 63 2.03 -0.34 1.55
CA LEU A 63 0.96 0.53 1.11
C LEU A 63 1.36 1.17 -0.22
N SER A 64 0.42 1.22 -1.16
CA SER A 64 0.63 1.91 -2.43
C SER A 64 -0.48 2.92 -2.68
N LEU A 65 -0.12 4.07 -3.23
CA LEU A 65 -1.10 5.03 -3.73
C LEU A 65 -1.51 4.62 -5.14
N GLY A 66 -2.82 4.57 -5.40
CA GLY A 66 -3.32 4.40 -6.76
C GLY A 66 -3.01 5.62 -7.64
N ARG A 67 -3.73 5.72 -8.77
CA ARG A 67 -3.56 6.85 -9.68
C ARG A 67 -3.91 8.16 -8.97
N LYS A 68 -2.89 9.01 -8.77
CA LYS A 68 -3.02 10.34 -8.15
C LYS A 68 -3.04 11.44 -9.19
N VAL A 69 -3.80 12.50 -8.91
CA VAL A 69 -3.81 13.75 -9.67
C VAL A 69 -3.15 14.82 -8.82
N GLY A 70 -2.30 15.64 -9.42
CA GLY A 70 -1.56 16.66 -8.71
C GLY A 70 -0.89 17.66 -9.64
N LEU A 71 -0.56 18.83 -9.09
CA LEU A 71 0.24 19.84 -9.76
C LEU A 71 1.70 19.41 -9.78
N ARG A 72 2.29 19.43 -10.97
CA ARG A 72 3.66 19.00 -11.20
C ARG A 72 4.50 20.15 -11.69
N GLU A 73 5.66 20.28 -11.08
CA GLU A 73 6.72 21.19 -11.47
C GLU A 73 7.85 20.38 -12.08
N VAL A 74 8.40 20.88 -13.18
CA VAL A 74 9.61 20.30 -13.77
C VAL A 74 10.80 20.75 -12.93
N ILE A 75 11.63 19.80 -12.54
CA ILE A 75 12.89 20.05 -11.83
C ILE A 75 14.06 19.60 -12.71
N ASP A 76 15.26 20.01 -12.35
CA ASP A 76 16.47 19.72 -13.12
C ASP A 76 16.64 18.22 -13.43
N GLY A 77 17.24 17.95 -14.60
CA GLY A 77 17.45 16.60 -15.10
C GLY A 77 16.20 15.93 -15.68
N GLY A 78 15.18 16.71 -16.06
CA GLY A 78 13.97 16.19 -16.72
C GLY A 78 13.01 15.46 -15.78
N ASN A 79 13.25 15.56 -14.46
CA ASN A 79 12.37 14.98 -13.46
C ASN A 79 11.19 15.90 -13.16
N SER A 80 10.12 15.35 -12.60
CA SER A 80 9.00 16.16 -12.09
C SER A 80 8.74 15.92 -10.61
N LEU A 81 8.49 17.02 -9.92
CA LEU A 81 8.07 17.07 -8.52
C LEU A 81 6.58 17.37 -8.47
N CYS A 82 5.80 16.54 -7.77
CA CYS A 82 4.40 16.81 -7.50
C CYS A 82 4.32 17.73 -6.28
N ALA A 83 4.18 19.04 -6.52
CA ALA A 83 4.13 20.06 -5.48
C ALA A 83 2.82 20.01 -4.68
N GLU A 84 1.72 19.63 -5.34
CA GLU A 84 0.42 19.49 -4.70
C GLU A 84 -0.30 18.23 -5.19
N ILE A 85 -0.97 17.53 -4.28
CA ILE A 85 -1.87 16.42 -4.59
C ILE A 85 -3.31 16.92 -4.52
N LEU A 86 -4.01 16.78 -5.64
CA LEU A 86 -5.39 17.23 -5.81
C LEU A 86 -6.39 16.09 -5.59
N ALA A 87 -5.99 14.85 -5.86
CA ALA A 87 -6.84 13.68 -5.63
C ALA A 87 -6.02 12.40 -5.44
N VAL A 88 -6.45 11.59 -4.48
CA VAL A 88 -6.05 10.19 -4.29
C VAL A 88 -7.34 9.38 -4.12
N PRO A 89 -7.82 8.69 -5.16
CA PRO A 89 -9.09 7.96 -5.10
C PRO A 89 -8.97 6.65 -4.31
N GLU A 90 -7.77 6.04 -4.28
CA GLU A 90 -7.54 4.73 -3.69
C GLU A 90 -6.16 4.63 -3.05
N ILE A 91 -6.10 3.87 -1.95
CA ILE A 91 -4.87 3.41 -1.31
C ILE A 91 -4.97 1.90 -1.22
N LEU A 92 -3.91 1.24 -1.70
CA LEU A 92 -3.81 -0.21 -1.75
C LEU A 92 -3.22 -0.75 -0.47
N ASN A 93 -3.83 -1.80 0.04
CA ASN A 93 -3.40 -2.50 1.24
C ASN A 93 -2.67 -3.81 0.89
N GLY A 94 -1.58 -4.07 1.59
CA GLY A 94 -0.87 -5.36 1.55
C GLY A 94 -0.12 -5.60 0.25
N THR A 95 0.52 -4.57 -0.30
CA THR A 95 1.48 -4.78 -1.38
C THR A 95 2.69 -5.53 -0.85
N ALA A 96 3.21 -6.49 -1.62
CA ALA A 96 4.49 -7.10 -1.29
C ALA A 96 5.57 -6.01 -1.43
N GLU A 97 6.35 -5.79 -0.37
CA GLU A 97 7.54 -4.95 -0.47
C GLU A 97 8.48 -5.59 -1.50
N PRO A 98 8.96 -4.86 -2.53
CA PRO A 98 9.95 -5.38 -3.46
C PRO A 98 11.25 -5.64 -2.69
N GLY A 99 11.44 -6.88 -2.23
CA GLY A 99 12.64 -7.31 -1.49
C GLY A 99 12.38 -8.19 -0.27
N VAL A 100 11.17 -8.18 0.30
CA VAL A 100 10.80 -9.14 1.36
C VAL A 100 10.18 -10.36 0.71
N SER A 101 11.05 -11.29 0.30
CA SER A 101 10.64 -12.63 -0.09
C SER A 101 9.94 -13.27 1.11
N ALA A 102 8.62 -13.44 1.03
CA ALA A 102 7.87 -14.25 1.98
C ALA A 102 8.58 -15.61 2.08
N SER A 103 9.18 -15.86 3.23
CA SER A 103 9.95 -17.08 3.46
C SER A 103 9.02 -18.26 3.21
N ARG A 104 9.27 -18.97 2.10
CA ARG A 104 8.54 -20.17 1.70
C ARG A 104 8.42 -21.11 2.90
N PRO A 105 7.23 -21.62 3.27
CA PRO A 105 7.15 -22.67 4.27
C PRO A 105 7.98 -23.86 3.79
N ARG A 106 8.88 -24.38 4.65
CA ARG A 106 9.68 -25.57 4.35
C ARG A 106 8.72 -26.71 4.02
N SER A 107 8.75 -27.15 2.77
CA SER A 107 8.11 -28.38 2.34
C SER A 107 8.71 -29.54 3.14
N THR A 108 7.98 -30.05 4.11
CA THR A 108 8.28 -31.34 4.74
C THR A 108 7.91 -32.42 3.74
N ARG A 109 8.88 -32.85 2.93
CA ARG A 109 8.79 -34.09 2.15
C ARG A 109 8.50 -35.25 3.14
N PRO A 110 7.50 -36.10 2.90
CA PRO A 110 7.34 -37.30 3.71
C PRO A 110 8.53 -38.22 3.47
N ARG A 111 9.10 -38.74 4.57
CA ARG A 111 10.16 -39.75 4.51
C ARG A 111 9.57 -41.03 3.92
N ARG A 112 10.15 -41.49 2.81
CA ARG A 112 9.86 -42.79 2.20
C ARG A 112 10.22 -43.89 3.22
N PRO A 113 9.34 -44.89 3.47
CA PRO A 113 9.71 -45.97 4.38
C PRO A 113 10.82 -46.81 3.74
N ALA A 114 11.85 -47.09 4.53
CA ALA A 114 12.91 -48.04 4.18
C ALA A 114 12.29 -49.45 4.12
N GLY A 115 12.62 -50.18 3.07
CA GLY A 115 12.19 -51.56 2.90
C GLY A 115 12.76 -52.49 3.97
N GLY A 116 12.10 -53.62 4.11
CA GLY A 116 12.61 -54.81 4.79
C GLY A 116 11.59 -55.94 4.66
N PRO A 117 11.91 -57.14 5.15
CA PRO A 117 13.22 -57.78 5.22
C PRO A 117 13.53 -58.62 3.96
#